data_AF-A0AAU4GN39-F1
#
_entry.id   AF-A0AAU4GN39-F1
#
_cell.length_a   1.000
_cell.length_b   1.000
_cell.length_c   1.000
_cell.angle_alpha   90.00
_cell.angle_beta   90.00
_cell.angle_gamma   90.00
#
_symmetry.space_group_name_H-M   'P 1'
#
loop_
_entity.id
_entity.type
_entity.pdbx_description
1 polymer ?
#
loop_
_entity_poly.entity_id
_entity_poly.type
_entity_poly.pdbx_seq_one_letter_code
_entity_poly.pdbx_strand_id
1 'polypeptide(L)'
;MIWATVADVEADLAEARRDADLDRFLGLLGDEELFVPIHRADAEKLADERSWSFAKACCEHDGEPSLQVFTRGALPDLGAEVVFLSGDLDWALHGLAGDDQVVFNRGTLGEWRVTGAAVLHWLDANPDRVTAVEQQVERLNTARYGHFDGPVAQALACGAQQAALTAEPWNVLDPRYHDYVAEVRGLRDWWGVTDAADWRRAVARLLGDQYVLTPGNLVLILRAQHDEDLDPVSWSELVLHWCAENDAGHQAEALTRAVGRIVRYEQRLRADEVLPPDGAVGTTIGWDVGRAVGLARWGLAVGHCDALTAELMVLEAGAVARRYHQSWAELSASYLMGRVLALDDEEFGEAYLSAVRVHHLLLQDPASPWVNLAFEQAEPTIQP
;
A
#
# COMPACT_ATOMS: atom_id res chain seq x y z
N MET A 1 -22.67 -13.19 9.87
CA MET A 1 -21.58 -12.37 9.33
C MET A 1 -21.88 -12.23 7.85
N ILE A 2 -22.46 -11.09 7.45
CA ILE A 2 -22.77 -10.82 6.05
C ILE A 2 -21.50 -10.17 5.52
N TRP A 3 -20.61 -10.94 4.89
CA TRP A 3 -19.59 -10.33 4.06
C TRP A 3 -20.35 -9.53 3.00
N ALA A 4 -20.24 -8.21 3.05
CA ALA A 4 -20.60 -7.36 1.92
C ALA A 4 -19.97 -8.01 0.69
N THR A 5 -20.76 -8.19 -0.37
CA THR A 5 -20.32 -8.83 -1.61
C THR A 5 -19.13 -8.05 -2.13
N VAL A 6 -17.91 -8.53 -1.84
CA VAL A 6 -16.69 -8.08 -2.47
C VAL A 6 -16.95 -8.28 -3.96
N ALA A 7 -17.14 -7.17 -4.68
CA ALA A 7 -17.22 -7.20 -6.13
C ALA A 7 -15.98 -7.97 -6.61
N ASP A 8 -16.23 -9.03 -7.36
CA ASP A 8 -15.22 -10.03 -7.71
C ASP A 8 -15.17 -10.03 -9.21
N VAL A 9 -14.29 -9.19 -9.74
CA VAL A 9 -14.16 -9.03 -11.18
C VAL A 9 -13.91 -10.38 -11.83
N GLU A 10 -13.21 -11.31 -11.18
CA GLU A 10 -13.04 -12.69 -11.66
C GLU A 10 -14.36 -13.47 -11.81
N ALA A 11 -15.35 -13.24 -10.94
CA ALA A 11 -16.68 -13.85 -11.07
C ALA A 11 -17.48 -13.22 -12.21
N ASP A 12 -17.40 -11.90 -12.38
CA ASP A 12 -18.06 -11.18 -13.48
C ASP A 12 -17.42 -11.53 -14.83
N LEU A 13 -16.10 -11.69 -14.86
CA LEU A 13 -15.34 -12.19 -16.02
C LEU A 13 -15.75 -13.62 -16.35
N ALA A 14 -15.92 -14.50 -15.35
CA ALA A 14 -16.42 -15.85 -15.56
C ALA A 14 -17.86 -15.89 -16.08
N GLU A 15 -18.70 -14.94 -15.69
CA GLU A 15 -20.04 -14.77 -16.25
C GLU A 15 -20.00 -14.28 -17.70
N ALA A 16 -19.30 -13.18 -17.99
CA ALA A 16 -19.15 -12.66 -19.35
C ALA A 16 -18.56 -13.72 -20.30
N ARG A 17 -17.59 -14.51 -19.80
CA ARG A 17 -17.01 -15.64 -20.53
C ARG A 17 -18.02 -16.74 -20.83
N ARG A 18 -18.89 -17.08 -19.87
CA ARG A 18 -19.96 -18.08 -20.04
C ARG A 18 -20.98 -17.64 -21.08
N ASP A 19 -21.28 -16.35 -21.09
CA ASP A 19 -22.26 -15.75 -22.00
C ASP A 19 -21.65 -15.43 -23.38
N ALA A 20 -20.34 -15.63 -23.55
CA ALA A 20 -19.57 -15.27 -24.74
C ALA A 20 -19.68 -13.77 -25.11
N ASP A 21 -19.81 -12.92 -24.10
CA ASP A 21 -19.83 -11.46 -24.23
C ASP A 21 -18.43 -10.86 -24.08
N LEU A 22 -17.72 -10.72 -25.22
CA LEU A 22 -16.35 -10.21 -25.24
C LEU A 22 -16.29 -8.71 -24.91
N ASP A 23 -17.31 -7.94 -25.27
CA ASP A 23 -17.35 -6.50 -24.98
C ASP A 23 -17.45 -6.24 -23.48
N ARG A 24 -18.35 -6.97 -22.79
CA ARG A 24 -18.43 -6.92 -21.33
C ARG A 24 -17.13 -7.38 -20.68
N PHE A 25 -16.54 -8.46 -21.18
CA PHE A 25 -15.29 -9.01 -20.63
C PHE A 25 -14.12 -8.03 -20.72
N LEU A 26 -13.86 -7.46 -21.91
CA LEU A 26 -12.80 -6.46 -22.09
C LEU A 26 -13.10 -5.15 -21.36
N GLY A 27 -14.38 -4.77 -21.26
CA GLY A 27 -14.80 -3.62 -20.47
C GLY A 27 -14.54 -3.78 -18.96
N LEU A 28 -14.69 -4.99 -18.42
CA LEU A 28 -14.31 -5.29 -17.04
C LEU A 28 -12.81 -5.21 -16.86
N LEU A 29 -12.02 -5.81 -17.76
CA LEU A 29 -10.55 -5.74 -17.70
C LEU A 29 -10.00 -4.33 -17.86
N GLY A 30 -10.71 -3.46 -18.58
CA GLY A 30 -10.31 -2.07 -18.80
C GLY A 30 -10.28 -1.21 -17.53
N ASP A 31 -11.01 -1.56 -16.48
CA ASP A 31 -11.01 -0.83 -15.19
C ASP A 31 -10.16 -1.51 -14.11
N GLU A 32 -9.43 -2.57 -14.48
CA GLU A 32 -8.57 -3.34 -13.60
C GLU A 32 -7.09 -3.11 -13.90
N GLU A 33 -6.27 -3.35 -12.88
CA GLU A 33 -4.83 -3.50 -13.05
C GLU A 33 -4.54 -4.93 -13.49
N LEU A 34 -3.80 -5.06 -14.59
CA LEU A 34 -3.50 -6.34 -15.21
C LEU A 34 -2.03 -6.69 -15.06
N PHE A 35 -1.76 -7.98 -14.94
CA PHE A 35 -0.45 -8.53 -14.64
C PHE A 35 0.03 -9.42 -15.78
N VAL A 36 1.27 -9.21 -16.20
CA VAL A 36 1.93 -9.96 -17.27
C VAL A 36 3.18 -10.65 -16.70
N PRO A 37 3.33 -11.98 -16.86
CA PRO A 37 4.50 -12.69 -16.36
C PRO A 37 5.75 -12.37 -17.18
N ILE A 38 6.89 -12.34 -16.49
CA ILE A 38 8.22 -12.17 -17.07
C ILE A 38 9.24 -13.01 -16.28
N HIS A 39 10.32 -13.44 -16.94
CA HIS A 39 11.45 -14.03 -16.23
C HIS A 39 12.11 -13.01 -15.32
N ARG A 40 12.38 -13.40 -14.07
CA ARG A 40 12.99 -12.52 -13.07
C ARG A 40 14.28 -11.87 -13.54
N ALA A 41 15.16 -12.64 -14.18
CA ALA A 41 16.43 -12.13 -14.71
C ALA A 41 16.26 -11.02 -15.77
N ASP A 42 15.15 -11.01 -16.51
CA ASP A 42 14.85 -9.96 -17.47
C ASP A 42 14.18 -8.76 -16.78
N ALA A 43 13.31 -9.01 -15.80
CA ALA A 43 12.76 -7.96 -14.94
C ALA A 43 13.85 -7.17 -14.18
N GLU A 44 14.89 -7.85 -13.69
CA GLU A 44 16.04 -7.21 -13.04
C GLU A 44 16.79 -6.27 -14.00
N LYS A 45 17.00 -6.68 -15.26
CA LYS A 45 17.59 -5.78 -16.27
C LYS A 45 16.70 -4.58 -16.54
N LEU A 46 15.37 -4.77 -16.60
CA LEU A 46 14.42 -3.66 -16.74
C LEU A 46 14.42 -2.73 -15.54
N ALA A 47 14.65 -3.23 -14.33
CA ALA A 47 14.76 -2.36 -13.17
C ALA A 47 15.97 -1.41 -13.29
N ASP A 48 17.06 -1.86 -13.93
CA ASP A 48 18.28 -1.08 -14.15
C ASP A 48 18.24 -0.20 -15.40
N GLU A 49 17.58 -0.66 -16.47
CA GLU A 49 17.48 0.03 -17.75
C GLU A 49 16.11 0.71 -17.92
N ARG A 50 16.06 1.95 -18.39
CA ARG A 50 14.79 2.59 -18.81
C ARG A 50 14.32 2.09 -20.19
N SER A 51 14.47 0.80 -20.49
CA SER A 51 13.94 0.22 -21.71
C SER A 51 12.43 0.04 -21.60
N TRP A 52 11.72 0.43 -22.66
CA TRP A 52 10.27 0.24 -22.80
C TRP A 52 9.90 -1.10 -23.46
N SER A 53 10.87 -1.80 -24.05
CA SER A 53 10.63 -3.13 -24.62
C SER A 53 11.17 -4.21 -23.71
N PHE A 54 10.33 -5.19 -23.45
CA PHE A 54 10.68 -6.38 -22.68
C PHE A 54 10.14 -7.62 -23.36
N ALA A 55 10.93 -8.70 -23.31
CA ALA A 55 10.47 -10.00 -23.75
C ALA A 55 9.51 -10.54 -22.69
N LYS A 56 8.21 -10.38 -22.92
CA LYS A 56 7.15 -10.98 -22.10
C LYS A 56 7.38 -12.49 -22.05
N ALA A 57 7.16 -13.13 -20.89
CA ALA A 57 7.23 -14.59 -20.82
C ALA A 57 6.03 -15.15 -21.60
N CYS A 58 6.23 -15.49 -22.86
CA CYS A 58 5.26 -16.28 -23.61
C CYS A 58 5.25 -17.69 -23.01
N CYS A 59 4.27 -17.98 -22.17
CA CYS A 59 4.03 -19.35 -21.73
C CYS A 59 3.28 -20.09 -22.85
N GLU A 60 3.74 -21.30 -23.17
CA GLU A 60 2.98 -22.17 -24.06
C GLU A 60 1.62 -22.50 -23.41
N HIS A 61 0.55 -22.29 -24.16
CA HIS A 61 -0.79 -22.77 -23.85
C HIS A 61 -1.17 -23.76 -24.94
N ASP A 62 -1.38 -25.03 -24.56
CA ASP A 62 -1.56 -26.15 -25.49
C ASP A 62 -0.45 -26.30 -26.55
N GLY A 63 0.79 -25.89 -26.22
CA GLY A 63 1.95 -25.98 -27.11
C GLY A 63 2.09 -24.81 -28.10
N GLU A 64 1.26 -23.77 -28.00
CA GLU A 64 1.39 -22.55 -28.80
C GLU A 64 1.79 -21.35 -27.94
N PRO A 65 2.72 -20.48 -28.41
CA PRO A 65 3.09 -19.27 -27.70
C PRO A 65 1.90 -18.32 -27.66
N SER A 66 1.57 -17.82 -26.46
CA SER A 66 0.53 -16.82 -26.27
C SER A 66 0.91 -15.85 -25.17
N LEU A 67 0.48 -14.60 -25.33
CA LEU A 67 0.57 -13.59 -24.29
C LEU A 67 -0.39 -13.97 -23.16
N GLN A 68 0.11 -14.09 -21.94
CA GLN A 68 -0.69 -14.34 -20.75
C GLN A 68 -0.94 -13.02 -20.03
N VAL A 69 -2.20 -12.75 -19.70
CA VAL A 69 -2.61 -11.56 -18.95
C VAL A 69 -3.52 -12.00 -17.81
N PHE A 70 -3.27 -11.51 -16.61
CA PHE A 70 -4.01 -11.91 -15.42
C PHE A 70 -4.59 -10.69 -14.71
N THR A 71 -5.81 -10.78 -14.22
CA THR A 71 -6.27 -9.93 -13.12
C THR A 71 -5.59 -10.35 -11.83
N ARG A 72 -5.57 -9.45 -10.86
CA ARG A 72 -4.92 -9.67 -9.57
C ARG A 72 -5.39 -10.96 -8.89
N GLY A 73 -6.69 -11.27 -8.90
CA GLY A 73 -7.23 -12.48 -8.26
C GLY A 73 -6.97 -13.78 -9.01
N ALA A 74 -6.42 -13.72 -10.24
CA ALA A 74 -6.19 -14.86 -11.11
C ALA A 74 -4.71 -15.26 -11.23
N LEU A 75 -3.81 -14.65 -10.44
CA LEU A 75 -2.37 -14.87 -10.55
C LEU A 75 -1.95 -16.32 -10.22
N PRO A 76 -1.39 -17.07 -11.19
CA PRO A 76 -0.93 -18.43 -10.97
C PRO A 76 0.40 -18.47 -10.20
N ASP A 77 0.73 -19.63 -9.63
CA ASP A 77 2.11 -19.92 -9.23
C ASP A 77 2.86 -20.50 -10.45
N LEU A 78 3.78 -19.71 -11.01
CA LEU A 78 4.62 -20.07 -12.16
C LEU A 78 6.05 -20.43 -11.75
N GLY A 79 6.30 -20.58 -10.44
CA GLY A 79 7.61 -20.84 -9.87
C GLY A 79 8.43 -19.57 -9.59
N ALA A 80 9.47 -19.71 -8.78
CA ALA A 80 10.25 -18.60 -8.22
C ALA A 80 11.05 -17.76 -9.25
N GLU A 81 11.22 -18.25 -10.48
CA GLU A 81 11.94 -17.57 -11.56
C GLU A 81 11.03 -16.68 -12.42
N VAL A 82 9.72 -16.66 -12.12
CA VAL A 82 8.73 -15.85 -12.82
C VAL A 82 8.15 -14.82 -11.85
N VAL A 83 8.17 -13.57 -12.26
CA VAL A 83 7.58 -12.43 -11.55
C VAL A 83 6.57 -11.75 -12.46
N PHE A 84 5.80 -10.80 -11.93
CA PHE A 84 4.80 -10.07 -12.69
C PHE A 84 5.18 -8.60 -12.81
N LEU A 85 4.83 -8.04 -13.96
CA LEU A 85 4.76 -6.60 -14.20
C LEU A 85 3.27 -6.23 -14.26
N SER A 86 2.90 -5.02 -13.87
CA SER A 86 1.52 -4.56 -13.91
C SER A 86 1.32 -3.28 -14.71
N GLY A 87 0.08 -3.08 -15.14
CA GLY A 87 -0.35 -1.89 -15.87
C GLY A 87 -1.81 -2.02 -16.32
N ASP A 88 -2.30 -1.04 -17.06
CA ASP A 88 -3.63 -1.09 -17.64
C ASP A 88 -3.71 -2.05 -18.84
N LEU A 89 -4.90 -2.20 -19.42
CA LEU A 89 -5.15 -3.09 -20.55
C LEU A 89 -4.34 -2.71 -21.81
N ASP A 90 -4.14 -1.42 -22.09
CA ASP A 90 -3.34 -0.98 -23.24
C ASP A 90 -1.87 -1.34 -23.03
N TRP A 91 -1.33 -1.06 -21.85
CA TRP A 91 0.01 -1.44 -21.45
C TRP A 91 0.23 -2.96 -21.51
N ALA A 92 -0.71 -3.76 -20.98
CA ALA A 92 -0.59 -5.21 -20.91
C ALA A 92 -0.48 -5.83 -22.31
N LEU A 93 -1.12 -5.20 -23.30
CA LEU A 93 -1.16 -5.63 -24.69
C LEU A 93 -0.12 -4.93 -25.58
N HIS A 94 0.73 -4.07 -25.00
CA HIS A 94 1.77 -3.38 -25.75
C HIS A 94 2.65 -4.35 -26.55
N GLY A 95 2.83 -4.07 -27.85
CA GLY A 95 3.63 -4.89 -28.76
C GLY A 95 2.95 -6.15 -29.30
N LEU A 96 1.66 -6.36 -29.01
CA LEU A 96 0.87 -7.47 -29.56
C LEU A 96 0.59 -7.29 -31.06
N ALA A 97 0.81 -8.34 -31.85
CA ALA A 97 0.44 -8.39 -33.26
C ALA A 97 -0.97 -8.96 -33.47
N GLY A 98 -1.57 -8.70 -34.64
CA GLY A 98 -2.94 -9.13 -34.93
C GLY A 98 -3.12 -10.66 -35.01
N ASP A 99 -2.08 -11.37 -35.40
CA ASP A 99 -2.01 -12.84 -35.50
C ASP A 99 -1.64 -13.53 -34.18
N ASP A 100 -1.19 -12.77 -33.18
CA ASP A 100 -0.89 -13.29 -31.84
C ASP A 100 -2.16 -13.78 -31.12
N GLN A 101 -1.93 -14.57 -30.08
CA GLN A 101 -2.96 -15.07 -29.17
C GLN A 101 -2.75 -14.48 -27.80
N VAL A 102 -3.83 -14.00 -27.19
CA VAL A 102 -3.86 -13.57 -25.78
C VAL A 102 -4.73 -14.53 -25.01
N VAL A 103 -4.26 -14.95 -23.84
CA VAL A 103 -5.03 -15.75 -22.89
C VAL A 103 -5.17 -14.93 -21.60
N PHE A 104 -6.40 -14.54 -21.30
CA PHE A 104 -6.74 -13.88 -20.05
C PHE A 104 -7.04 -14.91 -18.97
N ASN A 105 -6.56 -14.68 -17.75
CA ASN A 105 -6.89 -15.44 -16.53
C ASN A 105 -6.79 -16.96 -16.69
N ARG A 106 -5.69 -17.42 -17.31
CA ARG A 106 -5.44 -18.84 -17.56
C ARG A 106 -5.59 -19.68 -16.29
N GLY A 107 -6.29 -20.80 -16.39
CA GLY A 107 -6.55 -21.73 -15.30
C GLY A 107 -7.76 -21.39 -14.44
N THR A 108 -8.51 -20.32 -14.76
CA THR A 108 -9.71 -19.91 -14.03
C THR A 108 -11.00 -20.13 -14.83
N LEU A 109 -12.15 -19.96 -14.18
CA LEU A 109 -13.46 -19.98 -14.87
C LEU A 109 -13.64 -18.81 -15.84
N GLY A 110 -12.88 -17.72 -15.65
CA GLY A 110 -12.84 -16.56 -16.54
C GLY A 110 -11.82 -16.70 -17.66
N GLU A 111 -11.19 -17.87 -17.86
CA GLU A 111 -10.19 -18.04 -18.91
C GLU A 111 -10.79 -17.75 -20.29
N TRP A 112 -10.19 -16.80 -21.01
CA TRP A 112 -10.57 -16.49 -22.38
C TRP A 112 -9.35 -16.31 -23.29
N ARG A 113 -9.28 -17.17 -24.30
CA ARG A 113 -8.34 -17.04 -25.42
C ARG A 113 -8.95 -16.23 -26.56
N VAL A 114 -8.26 -15.15 -26.95
CA VAL A 114 -8.73 -14.19 -27.95
C VAL A 114 -7.59 -13.86 -28.92
N THR A 115 -7.90 -13.61 -30.19
CA THR A 115 -6.90 -13.15 -31.18
C THR A 115 -6.48 -11.72 -30.88
N GLY A 116 -5.21 -11.38 -31.14
CA GLY A 116 -4.73 -10.01 -30.97
C GLY A 116 -5.54 -9.02 -31.80
N ALA A 117 -5.91 -9.38 -33.03
CA ALA A 117 -6.76 -8.54 -33.88
C ALA A 117 -8.12 -8.17 -33.25
N ALA A 118 -8.75 -9.10 -32.51
CA ALA A 118 -10.05 -8.83 -31.89
C ALA A 118 -9.91 -7.88 -30.69
N VAL A 119 -8.87 -8.06 -29.86
CA VAL A 119 -8.65 -7.21 -28.69
C VAL A 119 -8.18 -5.81 -29.10
N LEU A 120 -7.24 -5.72 -30.06
CA LEU A 120 -6.75 -4.45 -30.59
C LEU A 120 -7.88 -3.64 -31.25
N HIS A 121 -8.76 -4.29 -32.00
CA HIS A 121 -9.93 -3.63 -32.58
C HIS A 121 -10.88 -3.07 -31.51
N TRP A 122 -11.08 -3.81 -30.41
CA TRP A 122 -11.90 -3.35 -29.31
C TRP A 122 -11.27 -2.15 -28.59
N LEU A 123 -9.96 -2.18 -28.32
CA LEU A 123 -9.22 -1.07 -27.71
C LEU A 123 -9.31 0.21 -28.56
N ASP A 124 -9.07 0.10 -29.87
CA ASP A 124 -9.18 1.23 -30.80
C ASP A 124 -10.59 1.85 -30.80
N ALA A 125 -11.62 1.03 -30.60
CA ALA A 125 -13.02 1.44 -30.58
C ALA A 125 -13.49 1.96 -29.21
N ASN A 126 -12.81 1.62 -28.12
CA ASN A 126 -13.24 1.90 -26.73
C ASN A 126 -12.11 2.47 -25.85
N PRO A 127 -11.34 3.48 -26.29
CA PRO A 127 -10.22 4.00 -25.49
C PRO A 127 -10.65 4.64 -24.17
N ASP A 128 -11.89 5.11 -24.07
CA ASP A 128 -12.49 5.70 -22.86
C ASP A 128 -12.91 4.66 -21.81
N ARG A 129 -12.87 3.36 -22.16
CA ARG A 129 -13.17 2.24 -21.26
C ARG A 129 -11.93 1.60 -20.65
N VAL A 130 -10.77 2.23 -20.81
CA VAL A 130 -9.50 1.81 -20.20
C VAL A 130 -9.07 2.87 -19.19
N THR A 131 -9.15 2.54 -17.91
CA THR A 131 -8.70 3.38 -16.81
C THR A 131 -7.20 3.17 -16.62
N ALA A 132 -6.40 4.23 -16.79
CA ALA A 132 -4.96 4.18 -16.55
C ALA A 132 -4.65 3.79 -15.10
N VAL A 133 -3.62 2.97 -14.87
CA VAL A 133 -3.27 2.44 -13.54
C VAL A 133 -3.00 3.56 -12.53
N GLU A 134 -2.43 4.70 -12.94
CA GLU A 134 -2.18 5.82 -12.03
C GLU A 134 -3.46 6.48 -11.50
N GLN A 135 -4.59 6.24 -12.17
CA GLN A 135 -5.92 6.67 -11.72
C GLN A 135 -6.61 5.63 -10.84
N GLN A 136 -6.08 4.40 -10.79
CA GLN A 136 -6.59 3.31 -9.98
C GLN A 136 -5.95 3.33 -8.57
N VAL A 137 -6.01 4.47 -7.89
CA VAL A 137 -5.47 4.68 -6.53
C VAL A 137 -6.61 4.93 -5.53
N GLU A 138 -6.30 4.90 -4.23
CA GLU A 138 -7.27 5.19 -3.16
C GLU A 138 -8.47 4.22 -3.13
N ARG A 139 -8.23 2.96 -3.48
CA ARG A 139 -9.24 1.89 -3.53
C ARG A 139 -9.05 0.91 -2.38
N LEU A 140 -10.14 0.52 -1.74
CA LEU A 140 -10.15 -0.55 -0.76
C LEU A 140 -10.24 -1.91 -1.46
N ASN A 141 -9.10 -2.61 -1.56
CA ASN A 141 -9.04 -3.94 -2.17
C ASN A 141 -8.90 -5.02 -1.09
N THR A 142 -9.74 -6.06 -1.16
CA THR A 142 -9.69 -7.22 -0.26
C THR A 142 -9.57 -8.49 -1.10
N ALA A 143 -8.45 -9.19 -0.98
CA ALA A 143 -8.24 -10.44 -1.69
C ALA A 143 -9.03 -11.58 -1.05
N ARG A 144 -9.75 -12.36 -1.85
CA ARG A 144 -10.62 -13.46 -1.37
C ARG A 144 -9.86 -14.64 -0.74
N TYR A 145 -8.59 -14.79 -1.03
CA TYR A 145 -7.70 -15.84 -0.49
C TYR A 145 -6.77 -15.30 0.61
N GLY A 146 -6.90 -14.03 0.99
CA GLY A 146 -6.06 -13.40 2.02
C GLY A 146 -6.46 -13.75 3.45
N HIS A 147 -5.81 -13.10 4.40
CA HIS A 147 -6.07 -13.27 5.83
C HIS A 147 -7.28 -12.43 6.27
N PHE A 148 -8.37 -13.09 6.68
CA PHE A 148 -9.58 -12.42 7.16
C PHE A 148 -9.66 -12.31 8.68
N ASP A 149 -8.89 -13.12 9.40
CA ASP A 149 -8.88 -13.17 10.85
C ASP A 149 -7.50 -13.54 11.40
N GLY A 150 -7.39 -13.48 12.73
CA GLY A 150 -6.19 -13.84 13.46
C GLY A 150 -5.10 -12.75 13.46
N PRO A 151 -3.94 -13.04 14.09
CA PRO A 151 -2.90 -12.04 14.36
C PRO A 151 -2.32 -11.41 13.09
N VAL A 152 -2.19 -12.18 12.01
CA VAL A 152 -1.66 -11.68 10.73
C VAL A 152 -2.65 -10.73 10.06
N ALA A 153 -3.95 -11.06 10.02
CA ALA A 153 -4.96 -10.15 9.49
C ALA A 153 -5.01 -8.84 10.27
N GLN A 154 -5.00 -8.92 11.61
CA GLN A 154 -4.96 -7.74 12.49
C GLN A 154 -3.73 -6.86 12.23
N ALA A 155 -2.58 -7.48 12.06
CA ALA A 155 -1.33 -6.77 11.79
C ALA A 155 -1.29 -6.16 10.38
N LEU A 156 -1.76 -6.87 9.36
CA LEU A 156 -1.92 -6.35 8.01
C LEU A 156 -2.92 -5.18 7.96
N ALA A 157 -4.02 -5.26 8.72
CA ALA A 157 -4.99 -4.17 8.85
C ALA A 157 -4.37 -2.88 9.42
N CYS A 158 -3.28 -2.97 10.20
CA CYS A 158 -2.54 -1.78 10.64
C CYS A 158 -1.84 -1.03 9.48
N GLY A 159 -1.58 -1.72 8.37
CA GLY A 159 -1.06 -1.13 7.13
C GLY A 159 -2.13 -0.81 6.08
N ALA A 160 -3.42 -0.97 6.41
CA ALA A 160 -4.51 -0.83 5.43
C ALA A 160 -4.58 0.57 4.78
N GLN A 161 -4.18 1.62 5.50
CA GLN A 161 -4.15 2.98 4.94
C GLN A 161 -3.11 3.12 3.82
N GLN A 162 -1.93 2.54 4.00
CA GLN A 162 -0.92 2.49 2.93
C GLN A 162 -1.42 1.65 1.75
N ALA A 163 -1.99 0.47 2.03
CA ALA A 163 -2.48 -0.44 1.00
C ALA A 163 -3.60 0.20 0.16
N ALA A 164 -4.57 0.86 0.81
CA ALA A 164 -5.67 1.53 0.10
C ALA A 164 -5.19 2.73 -0.73
N LEU A 165 -4.19 3.49 -0.26
CA LEU A 165 -3.60 4.57 -1.05
C LEU A 165 -2.97 4.07 -2.36
N THR A 166 -2.35 2.89 -2.33
CA THR A 166 -1.72 2.27 -3.52
C THR A 166 -2.61 1.25 -4.23
N ALA A 167 -3.89 1.13 -3.84
CA ALA A 167 -4.83 0.12 -4.33
C ALA A 167 -4.32 -1.33 -4.24
N GLU A 168 -3.41 -1.60 -3.30
CA GLU A 168 -3.00 -2.97 -2.99
C GLU A 168 -4.03 -3.65 -2.07
N PRO A 169 -4.24 -4.97 -2.19
CA PRO A 169 -5.06 -5.68 -1.23
C PRO A 169 -4.48 -5.56 0.17
N TRP A 170 -5.30 -5.24 1.17
CA TRP A 170 -4.81 -5.05 2.53
C TRP A 170 -4.41 -6.37 3.21
N ASN A 171 -4.99 -7.50 2.81
CA ASN A 171 -4.98 -8.76 3.55
C ASN A 171 -4.05 -9.85 2.98
N VAL A 172 -3.06 -9.50 2.17
CA VAL A 172 -2.17 -10.48 1.52
C VAL A 172 -0.71 -10.24 1.85
N LEU A 173 0.02 -11.33 2.03
CA LEU A 173 1.47 -11.36 2.14
C LEU A 173 2.03 -12.33 1.10
N ASP A 174 1.89 -11.95 -0.17
CA ASP A 174 2.23 -12.81 -1.30
C ASP A 174 2.91 -11.96 -2.38
N PRO A 175 4.15 -12.33 -2.77
CA PRO A 175 4.97 -11.53 -3.68
C PRO A 175 4.37 -11.40 -5.08
N ARG A 176 3.42 -12.26 -5.47
CA ARG A 176 2.86 -12.27 -6.83
C ARG A 176 2.01 -11.04 -7.13
N TYR A 177 1.41 -10.42 -6.11
CA TYR A 177 0.50 -9.28 -6.26
C TYR A 177 1.20 -7.93 -6.46
N HIS A 178 2.49 -7.95 -6.73
CA HIS A 178 3.32 -6.77 -6.87
C HIS A 178 3.90 -6.69 -8.28
N ASP A 179 3.97 -5.49 -8.83
CA ASP A 179 4.85 -5.23 -9.98
C ASP A 179 6.30 -5.25 -9.49
N TYR A 180 7.02 -6.29 -9.88
CA TYR A 180 8.40 -6.50 -9.45
C TYR A 180 9.32 -5.30 -9.77
N VAL A 181 9.18 -4.72 -10.97
CA VAL A 181 10.04 -3.61 -11.40
C VAL A 181 9.68 -2.33 -10.67
N ALA A 182 8.39 -2.06 -10.46
CA ALA A 182 7.93 -0.94 -9.66
C ALA A 182 8.43 -1.05 -8.22
N GLU A 183 8.39 -2.25 -7.61
CA GLU A 183 8.89 -2.43 -6.24
C GLU A 183 10.40 -2.29 -6.13
N VAL A 184 11.18 -2.87 -7.07
CA VAL A 184 12.64 -2.70 -7.07
C VAL A 184 13.02 -1.23 -7.22
N ARG A 185 12.37 -0.51 -8.14
CA ARG A 185 12.62 0.93 -8.33
C ARG A 185 12.14 1.74 -7.13
N GLY A 186 10.99 1.41 -6.55
CA GLY A 186 10.44 2.09 -5.39
C GLY A 186 11.33 1.97 -4.17
N LEU A 187 11.82 0.76 -3.89
CA LEU A 187 12.81 0.50 -2.83
C LEU A 187 14.12 1.27 -3.09
N ARG A 188 14.62 1.30 -4.32
CA ARG A 188 15.83 2.03 -4.67
C ARG A 188 15.66 3.55 -4.51
N ASP A 189 14.65 4.12 -5.16
CA ASP A 189 14.51 5.56 -5.34
C ASP A 189 14.01 6.26 -4.06
N TRP A 190 13.08 5.63 -3.32
CA TRP A 190 12.47 6.24 -2.13
C TRP A 190 13.13 5.80 -0.82
N TRP A 191 13.75 4.62 -0.79
CA TRP A 191 14.32 4.05 0.43
C TRP A 191 15.84 3.92 0.39
N GLY A 192 16.47 4.09 -0.77
CA GLY A 192 17.89 3.80 -0.96
C GLY A 192 18.21 2.33 -0.74
N VAL A 193 17.24 1.44 -0.93
CA VAL A 193 17.37 0.00 -0.71
C VAL A 193 17.71 -0.67 -2.02
N THR A 194 18.91 -1.27 -2.06
CA THR A 194 19.38 -2.01 -3.24
C THR A 194 19.67 -3.49 -2.96
N ASP A 195 19.74 -3.87 -1.68
CA ASP A 195 19.95 -5.24 -1.25
C ASP A 195 19.21 -5.57 0.06
N ALA A 196 19.26 -6.85 0.45
CA ALA A 196 18.63 -7.34 1.68
C ALA A 196 19.20 -6.71 2.97
N ALA A 197 20.45 -6.23 2.96
CA ALA A 197 21.06 -5.59 4.12
C ALA A 197 20.57 -4.13 4.28
N ASP A 198 20.46 -3.38 3.19
CA ASP A 198 19.81 -2.07 3.17
C ASP A 198 18.37 -2.17 3.62
N TRP A 199 17.64 -3.16 3.11
CA TRP A 199 16.25 -3.41 3.48
C TRP A 199 16.09 -3.66 4.99
N ARG A 200 16.92 -4.54 5.58
CA ARG A 200 16.90 -4.77 7.04
C ARG A 200 17.18 -3.48 7.83
N ARG A 201 18.10 -2.63 7.35
CA ARG A 201 18.36 -1.31 7.96
C ARG A 201 17.18 -0.36 7.81
N ALA A 202 16.49 -0.37 6.67
CA ALA A 202 15.30 0.46 6.46
C ALA A 202 14.20 0.09 7.46
N VAL A 203 13.95 -1.20 7.66
CA VAL A 203 12.97 -1.71 8.63
C VAL A 203 13.37 -1.35 10.06
N ALA A 204 14.62 -1.60 10.44
CA ALA A 204 15.11 -1.31 11.80
C ALA A 204 15.03 0.18 12.17
N ARG A 205 15.06 1.08 11.16
CA ARG A 205 14.86 2.53 11.36
C ARG A 205 13.42 2.94 11.60
N LEU A 206 12.44 2.11 11.25
CA LEU A 206 11.02 2.39 11.49
C LEU A 206 10.53 1.88 12.84
N LEU A 207 10.90 0.65 13.21
CA LEU A 207 10.30 -0.02 14.38
C LEU A 207 11.32 -0.65 15.34
N GLY A 208 12.62 -0.65 15.01
CA GLY A 208 13.65 -1.35 15.76
C GLY A 208 14.60 -0.45 16.54
N ASP A 209 15.71 -1.04 17.00
CA ASP A 209 16.73 -0.39 17.84
C ASP A 209 17.44 0.80 17.16
N GLN A 210 17.24 0.99 15.85
CA GLN A 210 17.79 2.10 15.08
C GLN A 210 16.75 3.18 14.79
N TYR A 211 15.63 3.18 15.50
CA TYR A 211 14.59 4.19 15.35
C TYR A 211 15.14 5.61 15.56
N VAL A 212 14.89 6.49 14.59
CA VAL A 212 15.36 7.87 14.62
C VAL A 212 14.16 8.78 14.89
N LEU A 213 14.19 9.47 16.03
CA LEU A 213 13.17 10.46 16.37
C LEU A 213 13.20 11.63 15.38
N THR A 214 12.10 11.82 14.68
CA THR A 214 11.88 13.03 13.87
C THR A 214 11.55 14.21 14.79
N PRO A 215 11.74 15.46 14.32
CA PRO A 215 11.28 16.65 15.04
C PRO A 215 9.83 16.57 15.50
N GLY A 216 8.93 16.08 14.62
CA GLY A 216 7.51 15.90 14.94
C GLY A 216 7.27 14.89 16.05
N ASN A 217 7.90 13.70 15.97
CA ASN A 217 7.80 12.68 17.01
C ASN A 217 8.30 13.21 18.36
N LEU A 218 9.45 13.90 18.38
CA LEU A 218 10.02 14.41 19.62
C LEU A 218 9.09 15.42 20.30
N VAL A 219 8.56 16.40 19.57
CA VAL A 219 7.69 17.41 20.19
C VAL A 219 6.37 16.81 20.67
N LEU A 220 5.82 15.79 20.00
CA LEU A 220 4.64 15.05 20.45
C LEU A 220 4.91 14.26 21.73
N ILE A 221 6.06 13.60 21.82
CA ILE A 221 6.49 12.90 23.05
C ILE A 221 6.62 13.90 24.22
N LEU A 222 7.22 15.07 23.97
CA LEU A 222 7.34 16.12 24.99
C LEU A 222 5.96 16.62 25.43
N ARG A 223 5.01 16.80 24.50
CA ARG A 223 3.63 17.16 24.83
C ARG A 223 2.98 16.10 25.73
N ALA A 224 3.00 14.84 25.30
CA ALA A 224 2.38 13.72 26.02
C ALA A 224 2.97 13.47 27.42
N GLN A 225 4.25 13.77 27.64
CA GLN A 225 4.89 13.64 28.97
C GLN A 225 4.50 14.74 29.95
N HIS A 226 3.99 15.87 29.47
CA HIS A 226 3.66 17.03 30.27
C HIS A 226 2.15 17.22 30.39
N ASP A 227 1.50 17.58 29.28
CA ASP A 227 0.06 17.81 29.18
C ASP A 227 -0.34 17.81 27.68
N GLU A 228 -1.33 17.00 27.32
CA GLU A 228 -1.82 16.88 25.94
C GLU A 228 -2.56 18.15 25.48
N ASP A 229 -3.09 18.93 26.42
CA ASP A 229 -3.89 20.14 26.18
C ASP A 229 -3.04 21.43 26.17
N LEU A 230 -1.71 21.32 26.09
CA LEU A 230 -0.83 22.49 26.04
C LEU A 230 -1.17 23.41 24.87
N ASP A 231 -1.37 24.69 25.18
CA ASP A 231 -1.50 25.69 24.12
C ASP A 231 -0.18 25.82 23.33
N PRO A 232 -0.24 26.28 22.07
CA PRO A 232 0.93 26.31 21.20
C PRO A 232 2.13 27.12 21.73
N VAL A 233 1.88 28.15 22.55
CA VAL A 233 2.93 28.98 23.12
C VAL A 233 3.63 28.23 24.24
N SER A 234 2.87 27.71 25.21
CA SER A 234 3.44 26.90 26.30
C SER A 234 4.14 25.64 25.78
N TRP A 235 3.63 25.02 24.73
CA TRP A 235 4.31 23.89 24.09
C TRP A 235 5.64 24.29 23.44
N SER A 236 5.68 25.44 22.75
CA SER A 236 6.92 25.96 22.19
C SER A 236 7.94 26.31 23.28
N GLU A 237 7.50 26.91 24.39
CA GLU A 237 8.36 27.21 25.55
C GLU A 237 8.93 25.94 26.18
N LEU A 238 8.11 24.89 26.33
CA LEU A 238 8.54 23.57 26.79
C LEU A 238 9.66 23.01 25.89
N VAL A 239 9.48 23.07 24.57
CA VAL A 239 10.47 22.61 23.59
C VAL A 239 11.78 23.40 23.70
N LEU A 240 11.70 24.73 23.83
CA LEU A 240 12.88 25.59 23.99
C LEU A 240 13.62 25.30 25.30
N HIS A 241 12.88 25.06 26.37
CA HIS A 241 13.44 24.67 27.66
C HIS A 241 14.17 23.32 27.56
N TRP A 242 13.53 22.32 26.96
CA TRP A 242 14.14 21.02 26.70
C TRP A 242 15.42 21.14 25.86
N CYS A 243 15.42 21.98 24.81
CA CYS A 243 16.61 22.26 24.01
C CYS A 243 17.76 22.85 24.84
N ALA A 244 17.47 23.75 25.77
CA ALA A 244 18.47 24.36 26.63
C ALA A 244 19.05 23.35 27.63
N GLU A 245 18.21 22.50 28.23
CA GLU A 245 18.64 21.48 29.19
C GLU A 245 19.45 20.35 28.57
N ASN A 246 19.21 20.03 27.30
CA ASN A 246 19.84 18.92 26.58
C ASN A 246 20.97 19.34 25.62
N ASP A 247 21.42 20.59 25.67
CA ASP A 247 22.42 21.17 24.74
C ASP A 247 22.04 20.98 23.25
N ALA A 248 20.73 20.99 22.99
CA ALA A 248 20.13 20.78 21.66
C ALA A 248 19.66 22.11 21.04
N GLY A 249 20.30 23.23 21.38
CA GLY A 249 19.93 24.56 20.88
C GLY A 249 19.94 24.69 19.35
N HIS A 250 20.77 23.88 18.67
CA HIS A 250 20.80 23.80 17.21
C HIS A 250 19.51 23.22 16.58
N GLN A 251 18.68 22.53 17.37
CA GLN A 251 17.40 21.94 16.93
C GLN A 251 16.19 22.82 17.24
N ALA A 252 16.35 23.85 18.08
CA ALA A 252 15.27 24.65 18.62
C ALA A 252 14.32 25.21 17.55
N GLU A 253 14.87 25.73 16.45
CA GLU A 253 14.08 26.25 15.33
C GLU A 253 13.25 25.15 14.65
N ALA A 254 13.86 24.00 14.36
CA ALA A 254 13.19 22.88 13.70
C ALA A 254 12.08 22.28 14.57
N LEU A 255 12.32 22.14 15.88
CA LEU A 255 11.32 21.63 16.83
C LEU A 255 10.16 22.62 17.02
N THR A 256 10.46 23.92 17.19
CA THR A 256 9.40 24.95 17.31
C THR A 256 8.58 25.05 16.02
N ARG A 257 9.22 24.91 14.85
CA ARG A 257 8.50 24.83 13.56
C ARG A 257 7.59 23.60 13.51
N ALA A 258 8.06 22.44 13.99
CA ALA A 258 7.25 21.23 14.06
C ALA A 258 5.99 21.41 14.92
N VAL A 259 6.09 22.07 16.09
CA VAL A 259 4.93 22.45 16.92
C VAL A 259 3.91 23.25 16.10
N GLY A 260 4.36 24.30 15.41
CA GLY A 260 3.48 25.12 14.58
C GLY A 260 2.79 24.35 13.46
N ARG A 261 3.51 23.43 12.80
CA ARG A 261 2.96 22.55 11.76
C ARG A 261 1.89 21.61 12.32
N ILE A 262 2.19 20.94 13.44
CA ILE A 262 1.25 20.01 14.08
C ILE A 262 -0.04 20.73 14.47
N VAL A 263 0.03 21.90 15.08
CA VAL A 263 -1.16 22.68 15.47
C VAL A 263 -2.04 23.00 14.27
N ARG A 264 -1.45 23.39 13.13
CA ARG A 264 -2.21 23.67 11.90
C ARG A 264 -2.82 22.42 11.29
N TYR A 265 -2.08 21.31 11.27
CA TYR A 265 -2.64 20.03 10.81
C TYR A 265 -3.73 19.50 11.74
N GLU A 266 -3.60 19.61 13.06
CA GLU A 266 -4.67 19.21 13.99
C GLU A 266 -5.93 20.04 13.80
N GLN A 267 -5.82 21.35 13.55
CA GLN A 267 -6.96 22.18 13.17
C GLN A 267 -7.63 21.69 11.89
N ARG A 268 -6.83 21.34 10.87
CA ARG A 268 -7.35 20.84 9.60
C ARG A 268 -7.99 19.46 9.74
N LEU A 269 -7.33 18.52 10.41
CA LEU A 269 -7.83 17.18 10.68
C LEU A 269 -9.15 17.19 11.45
N ARG A 270 -9.35 18.15 12.37
CA ARG A 270 -10.65 18.37 13.02
C ARG A 270 -11.70 18.92 12.06
N ALA A 271 -11.34 19.87 11.19
CA ALA A 271 -12.25 20.42 10.20
C ALA A 271 -12.71 19.37 9.17
N ASP A 272 -11.85 18.40 8.85
CA ASP A 272 -12.12 17.29 7.94
C ASP A 272 -12.60 16.01 8.65
N GLU A 273 -12.98 16.11 9.93
CA GLU A 273 -13.56 15.05 10.76
C GLU A 273 -12.68 13.79 10.93
N VAL A 274 -11.36 13.92 10.73
CA VAL A 274 -10.37 12.89 11.08
C VAL A 274 -10.16 12.81 12.60
N LEU A 275 -10.19 13.97 13.26
CA LEU A 275 -10.10 14.10 14.71
C LEU A 275 -11.43 14.60 15.28
N PRO A 276 -11.80 14.21 16.52
CA PRO A 276 -12.92 14.82 17.21
C PRO A 276 -12.66 16.31 17.50
N PRO A 277 -13.68 17.12 17.84
CA PRO A 277 -13.55 18.58 18.00
C PRO A 277 -12.44 19.06 18.96
N ASP A 278 -12.15 18.27 20.00
CA ASP A 278 -11.09 18.53 20.98
C ASP A 278 -9.96 17.47 20.89
N GLY A 279 -9.90 16.72 19.79
CA GLY A 279 -8.90 15.69 19.56
C GLY A 279 -7.55 16.24 19.15
N ALA A 280 -6.50 15.57 19.60
CA ALA A 280 -5.12 15.83 19.26
C ALA A 280 -4.42 14.52 18.85
N VAL A 281 -3.32 14.62 18.12
CA VAL A 281 -2.51 13.46 17.71
C VAL A 281 -1.44 13.19 18.75
N GLY A 282 -1.45 12.03 19.40
CA GLY A 282 -0.47 11.70 20.45
C GLY A 282 0.92 11.29 19.91
N THR A 283 0.99 10.80 18.67
CA THR A 283 2.21 10.24 18.08
C THR A 283 2.08 10.20 16.56
N THR A 284 3.20 10.09 15.83
CA THR A 284 3.18 9.80 14.38
C THR A 284 3.62 8.39 14.03
N ILE A 285 3.78 7.49 15.02
CA ILE A 285 4.28 6.12 14.79
C ILE A 285 3.38 5.29 13.87
N GLY A 286 2.11 5.66 13.71
CA GLY A 286 1.19 5.02 12.75
C GLY A 286 1.70 5.11 11.31
N TRP A 287 2.41 6.20 10.97
CA TRP A 287 3.04 6.35 9.65
C TRP A 287 4.16 5.34 9.45
N ASP A 288 5.00 5.16 10.48
CA ASP A 288 6.09 4.20 10.44
C ASP A 288 5.58 2.75 10.45
N VAL A 289 4.49 2.46 11.17
CA VAL A 289 3.81 1.15 11.12
C VAL A 289 3.32 0.86 9.70
N GLY A 290 2.59 1.78 9.07
CA GLY A 290 2.05 1.57 7.73
C GLY A 290 3.16 1.33 6.70
N ARG A 291 4.25 2.09 6.79
CA ARG A 291 5.45 1.90 5.96
C ARG A 291 6.20 0.61 6.27
N ALA A 292 6.22 0.16 7.52
CA ALA A 292 6.87 -1.09 7.89
C ALA A 292 6.13 -2.32 7.34
N VAL A 293 4.79 -2.29 7.37
CA VAL A 293 3.96 -3.30 6.69
C VAL A 293 4.23 -3.28 5.18
N GLY A 294 4.31 -2.10 4.57
CA GLY A 294 4.71 -1.94 3.16
C GLY A 294 6.10 -2.54 2.87
N LEU A 295 7.13 -2.18 3.65
CA LEU A 295 8.48 -2.72 3.49
C LEU A 295 8.53 -4.25 3.65
N ALA A 296 7.72 -4.84 4.53
CA ALA A 296 7.65 -6.29 4.66
C ALA A 296 7.13 -6.94 3.35
N ARG A 297 6.07 -6.36 2.76
CA ARG A 297 5.49 -6.82 1.49
C ARG A 297 6.44 -6.63 0.31
N TRP A 298 7.00 -5.43 0.15
CA TRP A 298 7.93 -5.11 -0.93
C TRP A 298 9.23 -5.89 -0.82
N GLY A 299 9.73 -6.08 0.41
CA GLY A 299 10.91 -6.91 0.69
C GLY A 299 10.69 -8.37 0.30
N LEU A 300 9.49 -8.91 0.54
CA LEU A 300 9.11 -10.24 0.09
C LEU A 300 9.00 -10.30 -1.44
N ALA A 301 8.35 -9.31 -2.06
CA ALA A 301 8.16 -9.21 -3.51
C ALA A 301 9.48 -9.24 -4.29
N VAL A 302 10.50 -8.52 -3.81
CA VAL A 302 11.81 -8.46 -4.49
C VAL A 302 12.80 -9.53 -3.99
N GLY A 303 12.41 -10.38 -3.04
CA GLY A 303 13.23 -11.45 -2.48
C GLY A 303 14.34 -10.98 -1.54
N HIS A 304 14.18 -9.84 -0.87
CA HIS A 304 15.06 -9.37 0.21
C HIS A 304 14.79 -10.08 1.55
N CYS A 305 13.62 -10.68 1.70
CA CYS A 305 13.27 -11.56 2.82
C CYS A 305 12.42 -12.76 2.37
N ASP A 306 12.31 -13.75 3.25
CA ASP A 306 11.40 -14.88 3.06
C ASP A 306 10.02 -14.62 3.69
N ALA A 307 9.04 -15.47 3.38
CA ALA A 307 7.67 -15.33 3.84
C ALA A 307 7.55 -15.31 5.37
N LEU A 308 8.33 -16.15 6.08
CA LEU A 308 8.32 -16.18 7.55
C LEU A 308 8.83 -14.86 8.14
N THR A 309 9.92 -14.32 7.59
CA THR A 309 10.48 -13.04 8.01
C THR A 309 9.48 -11.90 7.78
N ALA A 310 8.85 -11.86 6.61
CA ALA A 310 7.85 -10.86 6.29
C ALA A 310 6.63 -10.94 7.23
N GLU A 311 6.17 -12.15 7.56
CA GLU A 311 5.07 -12.36 8.51
C GLU A 311 5.43 -11.85 9.91
N LEU A 312 6.61 -12.22 10.42
CA LEU A 312 7.08 -11.77 11.74
C LEU A 312 7.19 -10.25 11.84
N MET A 313 7.63 -9.57 10.77
CA MET A 313 7.71 -8.12 10.75
C MET A 313 6.35 -7.44 10.72
N VAL A 314 5.40 -7.99 9.96
CA VAL A 314 4.03 -7.48 9.96
C VAL A 314 3.46 -7.62 11.37
N LEU A 315 3.64 -8.77 12.02
CA LEU A 315 3.23 -8.99 13.42
C LEU A 315 3.88 -8.00 14.40
N GLU A 316 5.17 -7.68 14.23
CA GLU A 316 5.88 -6.67 15.01
C GLU A 316 5.29 -5.26 14.79
N ALA A 317 5.03 -4.88 13.53
CA ALA A 317 4.38 -3.62 13.20
C ALA A 317 2.98 -3.51 13.83
N GLY A 318 2.20 -4.59 13.78
CA GLY A 318 0.91 -4.68 14.46
C GLY A 318 1.03 -4.55 15.98
N ALA A 319 2.06 -5.15 16.59
CA ALA A 319 2.31 -5.01 18.03
C ALA A 319 2.67 -3.56 18.41
N VAL A 320 3.46 -2.86 17.59
CA VAL A 320 3.75 -1.43 17.78
C VAL A 320 2.48 -0.59 17.64
N ALA A 321 1.65 -0.82 16.62
CA ALA A 321 0.37 -0.10 16.48
C ALA A 321 -0.50 -0.22 17.72
N ARG A 322 -0.69 -1.44 18.25
CA ARG A 322 -1.50 -1.70 19.45
C ARG A 322 -0.92 -1.12 20.74
N ARG A 323 0.40 -0.90 20.79
CA ARG A 323 1.07 -0.30 21.95
C ARG A 323 0.81 1.21 22.05
N TYR A 324 0.66 1.89 20.92
CA TYR A 324 0.63 3.35 20.84
C TYR A 324 -0.73 3.94 20.48
N HIS A 325 -1.73 3.10 20.16
CA HIS A 325 -3.06 3.55 19.80
C HIS A 325 -4.13 2.66 20.44
N GLN A 326 -5.32 3.20 20.62
CA GLN A 326 -6.46 2.52 21.23
C GLN A 326 -7.57 2.20 20.24
N SER A 327 -7.48 2.72 19.01
CA SER A 327 -8.48 2.52 17.95
C SER A 327 -7.89 2.67 16.55
N TRP A 328 -8.63 2.16 15.55
CA TRP A 328 -8.31 2.37 14.13
C TRP A 328 -8.27 3.86 13.75
N ALA A 329 -9.20 4.66 14.28
CA ALA A 329 -9.27 6.10 13.99
C ALA A 329 -8.02 6.83 14.50
N GLU A 330 -7.55 6.48 15.70
CA GLU A 330 -6.33 7.05 16.29
C GLU A 330 -5.07 6.63 15.51
N LEU A 331 -4.97 5.34 15.14
CA LEU A 331 -3.89 4.85 14.27
C LEU A 331 -3.86 5.62 12.93
N SER A 332 -5.03 5.87 12.36
CA SER A 332 -5.15 6.59 11.09
C SER A 332 -4.77 8.06 11.20
N ALA A 333 -5.18 8.75 12.27
CA ALA A 333 -4.78 10.13 12.53
C ALA A 333 -3.26 10.27 12.74
N SER A 334 -2.65 9.31 13.45
CA SER A 334 -1.21 9.18 13.63
C SER A 334 -0.46 8.96 12.31
N TYR A 335 -0.98 8.09 11.44
CA TYR A 335 -0.48 7.89 10.07
C TYR A 335 -0.55 9.17 9.25
N LEU A 336 -1.70 9.84 9.25
CA LEU A 336 -1.93 11.10 8.52
C LEU A 336 -0.95 12.17 8.95
N MET A 337 -0.81 12.40 10.26
CA MET A 337 0.13 13.40 10.80
C MET A 337 1.57 13.09 10.42
N GLY A 338 2.02 11.84 10.54
CA GLY A 338 3.37 11.45 10.14
C GLY A 338 3.65 11.65 8.65
N ARG A 339 2.69 11.26 7.81
CA ARG A 339 2.79 11.43 6.35
C ARG A 339 2.90 12.90 5.97
N VAL A 340 2.05 13.76 6.49
CA VAL A 340 2.03 15.19 6.12
C VAL A 340 3.23 15.93 6.68
N LEU A 341 3.71 15.59 7.87
CA LEU A 341 4.96 16.16 8.40
C LEU A 341 6.18 15.78 7.55
N ALA A 342 6.17 14.59 6.95
CA ALA A 342 7.24 14.10 6.10
C ALA A 342 7.18 14.60 4.65
N LEU A 343 5.97 14.78 4.08
CA LEU A 343 5.79 14.96 2.64
C LEU A 343 5.11 16.28 2.23
N ASP A 344 4.40 16.95 3.14
CA ASP A 344 3.55 18.11 2.82
C ASP A 344 4.04 19.37 3.52
N ASP A 345 4.40 20.40 2.75
CA ASP A 345 4.89 21.69 3.27
C ASP A 345 3.74 22.63 3.67
N GLU A 346 2.67 22.07 4.24
CA GLU A 346 1.45 22.75 4.68
C GLU A 346 0.63 23.34 3.52
N GLU A 347 0.73 22.70 2.37
CA GLU A 347 -0.03 23.04 1.16
C GLU A 347 -1.46 22.49 1.24
N PHE A 348 -1.68 21.44 2.05
CA PHE A 348 -2.95 20.70 2.12
C PHE A 348 -3.38 20.21 0.74
N GLY A 349 -2.40 19.79 -0.07
CA GLY A 349 -2.59 19.40 -1.46
C GLY A 349 -3.13 17.97 -1.61
N GLU A 350 -2.92 17.39 -2.79
CA GLU A 350 -3.45 16.07 -3.12
C GLU A 350 -2.92 14.97 -2.18
N ALA A 351 -1.68 15.08 -1.71
CA ALA A 351 -1.11 14.13 -0.75
C ALA A 351 -1.86 14.13 0.60
N TYR A 352 -2.36 15.29 1.04
CA TYR A 352 -3.20 15.43 2.22
C TYR A 352 -4.62 14.90 1.95
N LEU A 353 -5.26 15.38 0.88
CA LEU A 353 -6.65 15.05 0.55
C LEU A 353 -6.85 13.55 0.30
N SER A 354 -5.92 12.91 -0.42
CA SER A 354 -5.90 11.45 -0.61
C SER A 354 -5.88 10.68 0.71
N ALA A 355 -5.04 11.10 1.66
CA ALA A 355 -4.93 10.48 2.98
C ALA A 355 -6.23 10.59 3.79
N VAL A 356 -6.91 11.74 3.71
CA VAL A 356 -8.20 11.98 4.38
C VAL A 356 -9.31 11.14 3.75
N ARG A 357 -9.38 11.06 2.41
CA ARG A 357 -10.36 10.20 1.74
C ARG A 357 -10.20 8.74 2.12
N VAL A 358 -8.97 8.23 2.16
CA VAL A 358 -8.68 6.85 2.56
C VAL A 358 -8.99 6.62 4.05
N HIS A 359 -8.74 7.59 4.93
CA HIS A 359 -9.15 7.50 6.34
C HIS A 359 -10.66 7.24 6.47
N HIS A 360 -11.47 8.06 5.80
CA HIS A 360 -12.93 7.92 5.83
C HIS A 360 -13.38 6.62 5.18
N LEU A 361 -12.80 6.25 4.03
CA LEU A 361 -13.07 4.98 3.36
C LEU A 361 -12.87 3.80 4.31
N LEU A 362 -11.73 3.73 5.00
CA LEU A 362 -11.44 2.61 5.90
C LEU A 362 -12.33 2.59 7.15
N LEU A 363 -12.74 3.73 7.70
CA LEU A 363 -13.60 3.74 8.88
C LEU A 363 -15.09 3.50 8.57
N GLN A 364 -15.52 3.72 7.33
CA GLN A 364 -16.95 3.74 6.97
C GLN A 364 -17.35 2.62 6.03
N ASP A 365 -16.44 2.14 5.17
CA ASP A 365 -16.79 1.11 4.18
C ASP A 365 -17.09 -0.24 4.86
N PRO A 366 -18.26 -0.85 4.62
CA PRO A 366 -18.62 -2.14 5.22
C PRO A 366 -17.69 -3.31 4.87
N ALA A 367 -16.90 -3.22 3.79
CA ALA A 367 -15.90 -4.21 3.41
C ALA A 367 -14.52 -3.95 4.07
N SER A 368 -14.36 -2.83 4.78
CA SER A 368 -13.09 -2.45 5.38
C SER A 368 -12.65 -3.39 6.50
N PRO A 369 -11.33 -3.69 6.62
CA PRO A 369 -10.82 -4.38 7.79
C PRO A 369 -11.13 -3.64 9.09
N TRP A 370 -11.17 -2.30 9.10
CA TRP A 370 -11.38 -1.53 10.33
C TRP A 370 -12.83 -1.55 10.82
N VAL A 371 -13.77 -1.93 9.95
CA VAL A 371 -15.17 -2.20 10.31
C VAL A 371 -15.36 -3.65 10.75
N ASN A 372 -14.63 -4.58 10.13
CA ASN A 372 -14.82 -6.02 10.33
C ASN A 372 -13.90 -6.65 11.39
N LEU A 373 -12.79 -6.00 11.74
CA LEU A 373 -11.85 -6.40 12.78
C LEU A 373 -11.91 -5.43 13.96
N ALA A 374 -12.08 -5.95 15.16
CA ALA A 374 -11.93 -5.13 16.37
C ALA A 374 -10.47 -4.71 16.51
N PHE A 375 -10.23 -3.46 16.91
CA PHE A 375 -8.90 -3.02 17.31
C PHE A 375 -8.53 -3.71 18.62
N GLU A 376 -7.72 -4.77 18.54
CA GLU A 376 -7.25 -5.49 19.71
C GLU A 376 -6.30 -4.59 20.50
N GLN A 377 -6.56 -4.39 21.79
CA GLN A 377 -5.61 -3.71 22.67
C GLN A 377 -4.50 -4.68 23.04
N ALA A 378 -3.27 -4.21 23.16
CA ALA A 378 -2.22 -5.00 23.79
C ALA A 378 -2.67 -5.31 25.23
N GLU A 379 -2.74 -6.59 25.61
CA GLU A 379 -2.94 -6.94 27.03
C GLU A 379 -1.87 -6.22 27.84
N PRO A 380 -2.22 -5.52 28.94
CA PRO A 380 -1.23 -4.87 29.78
C PRO A 380 -0.28 -5.96 30.25
N THR A 381 0.99 -5.86 29.85
CA THR A 381 2.04 -6.77 30.30
C THR A 381 2.04 -6.77 31.82
N ILE A 382 1.52 -7.83 32.43
CA ILE A 382 1.67 -8.08 33.86
C ILE A 382 3.18 -8.28 34.07
N GLN A 383 3.88 -7.22 34.45
CA GLN A 383 5.25 -7.36 34.95
C GLN A 383 5.19 -7.96 36.36
N PRO A 384 6.06 -8.94 36.69
CA PRO A 384 6.19 -9.50 38.03
C PRO A 384 6.80 -8.52 39.04
#